data_AF-A0AAD7QV60-F1
#
_entry.id   AF-A0AAD7QV60-F1
#
_cell.length_a   1.000
_cell.length_b   1.000
_cell.length_c   1.000
_cell.angle_alpha   90.00
_cell.angle_beta   90.00
_cell.angle_gamma   90.00
#
_symmetry.space_group_name_H-M   'P 1'
#
loop_
_entity.id
_entity.type
_entity.pdbx_description
1 polymer ?
#
loop_
_entity_poly.entity_id
_entity_poly.type
_entity_poly.pdbx_seq_one_letter_code
_entity_poly.pdbx_strand_id
1 'polypeptide(L)'
;MGNDGGSIPTRRELVKSSKGERTSSELFEQNLLNATFVWSTCILSKKPLQLPIVSDYLGRLYNKDSVLEWLISPENFGDGDATVPHIRSLKDVVELKITKDENSGKWICPVTGKELKAGGSKFVYLPECGHVFAESAFREIDTDNCLACGSMYSKANVVTINPTTKADVEANKARMDRLISEGLAHSLKSTSNKKKRKNGEDSKEKKDKKKTKSMEIIRNEETLRMTTKVLESVKQSINGRKRSEAVQDLYLKA
;
A
#
# COMPACT_ATOMS: atom_id res chain seq x y z
N MET A 1 -18.88 63.61 -40.87
CA MET A 1 -19.66 62.79 -39.92
C MET A 1 -19.22 61.35 -40.11
N GLY A 2 -18.44 60.81 -39.19
CA GLY A 2 -17.91 59.45 -39.25
C GLY A 2 -17.56 59.01 -37.84
N ASN A 3 -18.59 58.67 -37.06
CA ASN A 3 -18.44 58.13 -35.72
C ASN A 3 -18.41 56.60 -35.86
N ASP A 4 -17.27 56.07 -36.31
CA ASP A 4 -17.04 54.63 -36.37
C ASP A 4 -16.77 54.16 -34.94
N GLY A 5 -17.84 53.72 -34.29
CA GLY A 5 -17.85 53.31 -32.90
C GLY A 5 -16.92 52.13 -32.71
N GLY A 6 -15.75 52.40 -32.14
CA GLY A 6 -14.81 51.38 -31.70
C GLY A 6 -15.55 50.31 -30.92
N SER A 7 -15.62 49.12 -31.51
CA SER A 7 -16.17 47.93 -30.90
C SER A 7 -15.37 47.61 -29.64
N ILE A 8 -15.92 47.98 -28.49
CA ILE A 8 -15.38 47.58 -27.19
C ILE A 8 -15.43 46.05 -27.16
N PRO A 9 -14.28 45.34 -27.14
CA PRO A 9 -14.27 43.89 -27.17
C PRO A 9 -15.07 43.37 -25.98
N THR A 10 -16.05 42.51 -26.24
CA THR A 10 -16.89 42.00 -25.17
C THR A 10 -16.05 41.11 -24.24
N ARG A 11 -16.44 40.98 -22.96
CA ARG A 11 -15.73 40.12 -21.99
C ARG A 11 -15.49 38.69 -22.51
N ARG A 12 -16.36 38.20 -23.40
CA ARG A 12 -16.28 36.88 -24.03
C ARG A 12 -15.11 36.77 -25.03
N GLU A 13 -14.71 37.88 -25.63
CA GLU A 13 -13.55 37.98 -26.54
C GLU A 13 -12.24 38.21 -25.77
N LEU A 14 -12.29 38.96 -24.66
CA LEU A 14 -11.13 39.18 -23.78
C LEU A 14 -10.79 37.95 -22.94
N VAL A 15 -11.79 37.15 -22.58
CA VAL A 15 -11.60 35.89 -21.89
C VAL A 15 -11.26 34.84 -22.94
N LYS A 16 -9.96 34.68 -23.23
CA LYS A 16 -9.44 33.41 -23.74
C LYS A 16 -10.07 32.31 -22.90
N SER A 17 -10.93 31.49 -23.50
CA SER A 17 -11.42 30.26 -22.87
C SER A 17 -10.19 29.37 -22.66
N SER A 18 -9.68 29.42 -21.44
CA SER A 18 -8.48 28.75 -21.00
C SER A 18 -8.76 27.26 -20.85
N LYS A 19 -8.69 26.57 -22.00
CA LYS A 19 -8.19 25.20 -22.20
C LYS A 19 -8.31 24.91 -23.70
N GLY A 20 -7.41 25.50 -24.48
CA GLY A 20 -7.08 24.91 -25.77
C GLY A 20 -6.65 23.45 -25.53
N GLU A 21 -6.99 22.57 -26.47
CA GLU A 21 -6.47 21.20 -26.44
C GLU A 21 -4.95 21.28 -26.29
N ARG A 22 -4.43 20.58 -25.27
CA ARG A 22 -2.99 20.60 -24.99
C ARG A 22 -2.25 20.20 -26.25
N THR A 23 -1.20 20.94 -26.57
CA THR A 23 -0.37 20.63 -27.73
C THR A 23 0.23 19.22 -27.58
N SER A 24 0.52 18.54 -28.70
CA SER A 24 1.10 17.19 -28.64
C SER A 24 2.41 17.15 -27.83
N SER A 25 3.17 18.25 -27.82
CA SER A 25 4.36 18.44 -26.99
C SER A 25 4.02 18.51 -25.50
N GLU A 26 3.03 19.32 -25.11
CA GLU A 26 2.58 19.42 -23.71
C GLU A 26 2.05 18.08 -23.17
N LEU A 27 1.32 17.32 -24.00
CA LEU A 27 0.85 15.99 -23.63
C LEU A 27 2.01 15.02 -23.43
N PHE A 28 3.01 15.05 -24.30
CA PHE A 28 4.20 14.21 -24.18
C PHE A 28 4.99 14.54 -22.90
N GLU A 29 5.24 15.81 -22.63
CA GLU A 29 5.91 16.26 -21.42
C GLU A 29 5.14 15.85 -20.16
N GLN A 30 3.81 16.03 -20.16
CA GLN A 30 2.99 15.64 -19.02
C GLN A 30 2.99 14.12 -18.80
N ASN A 31 2.97 13.32 -19.87
CA ASN A 31 3.12 11.87 -19.77
C ASN A 31 4.48 11.46 -19.20
N LEU A 32 5.56 12.12 -19.61
CA LEU A 32 6.90 11.87 -19.09
C LEU A 32 7.00 12.21 -17.61
N LEU A 33 6.44 13.35 -17.19
CA LEU A 33 6.39 13.76 -15.78
C LEU A 33 5.57 12.79 -14.92
N ASN A 34 4.42 12.33 -15.41
CA ASN A 34 3.64 11.33 -14.69
C ASN A 34 4.41 10.01 -14.57
N ALA A 35 5.09 9.61 -15.65
CA ALA A 35 5.88 8.39 -15.65
C ALA A 35 6.99 8.49 -14.60
N THR A 36 7.77 9.58 -14.56
CA THR A 36 8.82 9.74 -13.55
C THR A 36 8.28 9.82 -12.11
N PHE A 37 7.12 10.45 -11.93
CA PHE A 37 6.45 10.54 -10.63
C PHE A 37 6.11 9.15 -10.06
N VAL A 38 5.54 8.27 -10.87
CA VAL A 38 5.08 6.93 -10.46
C VAL A 38 6.22 6.00 -10.00
N TRP A 39 7.46 6.24 -10.44
CA TRP A 39 8.64 5.46 -10.04
C TRP A 39 9.44 6.08 -8.88
N SER A 40 9.19 7.34 -8.54
CA SER A 40 9.96 8.06 -7.52
C SER A 40 9.13 8.48 -6.31
N THR A 41 7.80 8.49 -6.43
CA THR A 41 6.90 9.10 -5.45
C THR A 41 5.77 8.14 -5.06
N CYS A 42 5.46 8.09 -3.76
CA CYS A 42 4.34 7.35 -3.21
C CYS A 42 3.02 7.94 -3.71
N ILE A 43 2.18 7.11 -4.33
CA ILE A 43 0.92 7.56 -4.95
C ILE A 43 -0.09 8.07 -3.91
N LEU A 44 -0.05 7.51 -2.70
CA LEU A 44 -0.95 7.86 -1.59
C LEU A 44 -0.51 9.15 -0.87
N SER A 45 0.74 9.23 -0.41
CA SER A 45 1.21 10.38 0.39
C SER A 45 1.88 11.49 -0.41
N LYS A 46 2.13 11.29 -1.72
CA LYS A 46 2.90 12.19 -2.60
C LYS A 46 4.32 12.53 -2.08
N LYS A 47 4.84 11.71 -1.17
CA LYS A 47 6.21 11.79 -0.63
C LYS A 47 7.16 10.91 -1.45
N PRO A 48 8.46 11.21 -1.52
CA PRO A 48 9.42 10.35 -2.22
C PRO A 48 9.38 8.92 -1.66
N LEU A 49 9.60 7.94 -2.53
CA LEU A 49 9.62 6.53 -2.14
C LEU A 49 10.81 6.25 -1.23
N GLN A 50 10.54 5.65 -0.07
CA GLN A 50 11.53 5.26 0.92
C GLN A 50 11.29 3.81 1.35
N LEU A 51 12.37 3.07 1.58
CA LEU A 51 12.27 1.72 2.14
C LEU A 51 11.75 1.79 3.59
N PRO A 52 10.83 0.90 4.00
CA PRO A 52 10.25 -0.19 3.22
C PRO A 52 9.15 0.28 2.24
N ILE A 53 9.26 -0.16 0.98
CA ILE A 53 8.29 0.11 -0.09
C ILE A 53 7.30 -1.07 -0.15
N VAL A 54 6.02 -0.77 -0.35
CA VAL A 54 4.96 -1.78 -0.53
C VAL A 54 4.26 -1.60 -1.87
N SER A 55 3.69 -2.68 -2.39
CA SER A 55 2.88 -2.67 -3.61
C SER A 55 1.53 -3.34 -3.44
N ASP A 56 0.53 -2.79 -4.11
CA ASP A 56 -0.82 -3.35 -4.24
C ASP A 56 -0.90 -4.37 -5.38
N TYR A 57 -2.09 -4.96 -5.58
CA TYR A 57 -2.32 -5.91 -6.66
C TYR A 57 -2.28 -5.28 -8.05
N LEU A 58 -2.48 -3.95 -8.16
CA LEU A 58 -2.35 -3.22 -9.42
C LEU A 58 -0.89 -2.97 -9.81
N GLY A 59 0.06 -3.19 -8.89
CA GLY A 59 1.47 -2.96 -9.09
C GLY A 59 1.91 -1.52 -8.80
N ARG A 60 1.07 -0.72 -8.14
CA ARG A 60 1.39 0.62 -7.68
C ARG A 60 2.32 0.56 -6.48
N LEU A 61 3.13 1.61 -6.29
CA LEU A 61 4.12 1.71 -5.23
C LEU A 61 3.71 2.70 -4.15
N TYR A 62 3.92 2.31 -2.91
CA TYR A 62 3.61 3.09 -1.73
C TYR A 62 4.72 2.98 -0.67
N ASN A 63 4.84 3.98 0.18
CA ASN A 63 5.62 3.85 1.41
C ASN A 63 4.79 3.07 2.43
N LYS A 64 5.41 2.11 3.13
CA LYS A 64 4.72 1.31 4.15
C LYS A 64 4.11 2.20 5.25
N ASP A 65 4.84 3.23 5.65
CA ASP A 65 4.38 4.18 6.68
C ASP A 65 3.10 4.90 6.26
N SER A 66 3.03 5.34 5.00
CA SER A 66 1.84 6.01 4.46
C SER A 66 0.63 5.07 4.42
N VAL A 67 0.83 3.79 4.09
CA VAL A 67 -0.25 2.79 4.09
C VAL A 67 -0.71 2.49 5.51
N LEU A 68 0.20 2.41 6.47
CA LEU A 68 -0.14 2.21 7.89
C LEU A 68 -0.93 3.40 8.43
N GLU A 69 -0.49 4.63 8.14
CA GLU A 69 -1.18 5.85 8.53
C GLU A 69 -2.59 5.89 7.91
N TRP A 70 -2.73 5.51 6.64
CA TRP A 70 -4.04 5.42 5.98
C TRP A 70 -4.97 4.39 6.63
N LEU A 71 -4.45 3.22 7.01
CA LEU A 71 -5.25 2.18 7.67
C LEU A 71 -5.71 2.59 9.09
N ILE A 72 -4.99 3.50 9.75
CA ILE A 72 -5.34 4.00 11.10
C ILE A 72 -6.25 5.23 11.00
N SER A 73 -5.89 6.19 10.17
CA SER A 73 -6.55 7.49 10.02
C SER A 73 -6.71 7.85 8.54
N PRO A 74 -7.75 7.32 7.87
CA PRO A 74 -8.02 7.65 6.47
C PRO A 74 -8.25 9.16 6.22
N GLU A 75 -8.76 9.88 7.22
CA GLU A 75 -9.07 11.31 7.15
C GLU A 75 -7.84 12.19 6.85
N ASN A 76 -6.63 11.73 7.18
CA ASN A 76 -5.38 12.46 6.90
C ASN A 76 -5.06 12.52 5.41
N PHE A 77 -5.65 11.66 4.59
CA PHE A 77 -5.38 11.55 3.16
C PHE A 77 -6.64 11.92 2.38
N GLY A 78 -6.79 13.19 2.04
CA GLY A 78 -8.00 13.72 1.40
C GLY A 78 -8.40 12.98 0.11
N ASP A 79 -7.46 12.69 -0.78
CA ASP A 79 -7.68 11.95 -2.03
C ASP A 79 -7.46 10.43 -1.89
N GLY A 80 -7.23 9.93 -0.67
CA GLY A 80 -6.87 8.53 -0.41
C GLY A 80 -7.96 7.55 -0.83
N ASP A 81 -9.23 7.85 -0.56
CA ASP A 81 -10.35 6.95 -0.84
C ASP A 81 -10.54 6.71 -2.35
N ALA A 82 -10.38 7.77 -3.15
CA ALA A 82 -10.40 7.67 -4.61
C ALA A 82 -9.15 6.97 -5.17
N THR A 83 -8.01 7.11 -4.50
CA THR A 83 -6.72 6.62 -4.99
C THR A 83 -6.50 5.14 -4.68
N VAL A 84 -6.93 4.67 -3.49
CA VAL A 84 -6.68 3.32 -2.97
C VAL A 84 -7.92 2.67 -2.32
N PRO A 85 -9.05 2.53 -3.05
CA PRO A 85 -10.29 1.97 -2.49
C PRO A 85 -10.18 0.49 -2.07
N HIS A 86 -9.15 -0.19 -2.52
CA HIS A 86 -8.95 -1.63 -2.35
C HIS A 86 -8.06 -2.00 -1.16
N ILE A 87 -7.29 -1.06 -0.61
CA ILE A 87 -6.39 -1.34 0.52
C ILE A 87 -7.18 -1.21 1.82
N ARG A 88 -7.60 -2.36 2.38
CA ARG A 88 -8.37 -2.41 3.64
C ARG A 88 -7.58 -3.02 4.78
N SER A 89 -6.52 -3.75 4.45
CA SER A 89 -5.69 -4.45 5.41
C SER A 89 -4.25 -4.55 4.91
N LEU A 90 -3.33 -4.86 5.83
CA LEU A 90 -1.94 -5.18 5.49
C LEU A 90 -1.79 -6.47 4.66
N LYS A 91 -2.86 -7.26 4.49
CA LYS A 91 -2.83 -8.43 3.60
C LYS A 91 -3.00 -8.05 2.14
N ASP A 92 -3.50 -6.85 1.87
CA ASP A 92 -3.77 -6.35 0.51
C ASP A 92 -2.54 -5.71 -0.13
N VAL A 93 -1.43 -5.61 0.62
CA VAL A 93 -0.15 -5.06 0.17
C VAL A 93 0.98 -6.07 0.43
N VAL A 94 2.03 -5.99 -0.40
CA VAL A 94 3.25 -6.79 -0.29
C VAL A 94 4.45 -5.87 -0.13
N GLU A 95 5.30 -6.16 0.84
CA GLU A 95 6.58 -5.47 1.03
C GLU A 95 7.58 -5.89 -0.04
N LEU A 96 8.11 -4.90 -0.77
CA LEU A 96 9.06 -5.11 -1.84
C LEU A 96 10.51 -5.05 -1.32
N LYS A 97 11.30 -6.03 -1.75
CA LYS A 97 12.75 -6.09 -1.54
C LYS A 97 13.43 -5.59 -2.80
N ILE A 98 13.67 -4.29 -2.82
CA ILE A 98 14.33 -3.59 -3.93
C ILE A 98 15.77 -3.32 -3.51
N THR A 99 16.71 -3.67 -4.39
CA THR A 99 18.14 -3.40 -4.18
C THR A 99 18.46 -1.98 -4.63
N LYS A 100 19.24 -1.27 -3.82
CA LYS A 100 19.79 0.04 -4.16
C LYS A 100 21.24 -0.14 -4.59
N ASP A 101 21.63 0.46 -5.70
CA ASP A 101 23.01 0.52 -6.11
C ASP A 101 23.80 1.43 -5.16
N GLU A 102 24.93 0.96 -4.66
CA GLU A 102 25.78 1.69 -3.70
C GLU A 102 26.42 2.93 -4.35
N ASN A 103 26.73 2.85 -5.64
CA ASN A 103 27.42 3.92 -6.36
C ASN A 103 26.47 5.03 -6.81
N SER A 104 25.34 4.67 -7.44
CA SER A 104 24.40 5.66 -7.98
C SER A 104 23.27 6.04 -7.03
N GLY A 105 23.07 5.26 -5.96
CA GLY A 105 21.93 5.43 -5.07
C GLY A 105 20.58 5.17 -5.74
N LYS A 106 20.55 4.53 -6.92
CA LYS A 106 19.33 4.23 -7.67
C LYS A 106 18.84 2.82 -7.37
N TRP A 107 17.54 2.61 -7.56
CA TRP A 107 16.92 1.29 -7.45
C TRP A 107 17.27 0.44 -8.66
N ILE A 108 17.79 -0.77 -8.45
CA ILE A 108 18.23 -1.68 -9.52
C ILE A 108 17.66 -3.10 -9.36
N CYS A 109 17.53 -3.80 -10.48
CA CYS A 109 17.32 -5.26 -10.48
C CYS A 109 18.60 -5.95 -9.98
N PRO A 110 18.54 -6.86 -8.99
CA PRO A 110 19.72 -7.56 -8.48
C PRO A 110 20.38 -8.50 -9.51
N VAL A 111 19.62 -8.95 -10.52
CA VAL A 111 20.12 -9.92 -11.52
C VAL A 111 20.64 -9.21 -12.77
N THR A 112 19.89 -8.24 -13.31
CA THR A 112 20.23 -7.59 -14.59
C THR A 112 20.94 -6.26 -14.42
N GLY A 113 21.05 -5.72 -13.21
CA GLY A 113 21.61 -4.39 -12.94
C GLY A 113 20.80 -3.23 -13.55
N LYS A 114 19.62 -3.50 -14.11
CA LYS A 114 18.78 -2.48 -14.77
C LYS A 114 18.13 -1.57 -13.74
N GLU A 115 18.22 -0.27 -13.95
CA GLU A 115 17.59 0.75 -13.11
C GLU A 115 16.05 0.69 -13.19
N LEU A 116 15.37 0.76 -12.05
CA LEU A 116 13.92 0.91 -11.95
C LEU A 116 13.56 2.37 -12.28
N LYS A 117 13.24 2.64 -13.54
CA LYS A 117 12.87 3.98 -14.02
C LYS A 117 11.77 3.96 -15.07
N ALA A 118 11.10 5.09 -15.19
CA ALA A 118 10.17 5.37 -16.29
C ALA A 118 10.83 5.20 -17.66
N GLY A 119 10.12 4.58 -18.61
CA GLY A 119 10.63 4.31 -19.95
C GLY A 119 11.77 3.28 -20.02
N GLY A 120 12.11 2.63 -18.90
CA GLY A 120 13.09 1.55 -18.82
C GLY A 120 12.49 0.18 -19.16
N SER A 121 13.12 -0.88 -18.64
CA SER A 121 12.55 -2.22 -18.71
C SER A 121 11.33 -2.36 -17.80
N LYS A 122 10.44 -3.28 -18.13
CA LYS A 122 9.34 -3.68 -17.25
C LYS A 122 9.90 -4.42 -16.03
N PHE A 123 9.28 -4.20 -14.87
CA PHE A 123 9.67 -4.85 -13.62
C PHE A 123 8.49 -5.64 -13.07
N VAL A 124 8.81 -6.77 -12.45
CA VAL A 124 7.87 -7.68 -11.84
C VAL A 124 8.33 -8.03 -10.43
N TYR A 125 7.41 -8.45 -9.57
CA TYR A 125 7.76 -8.97 -8.26
C TYR A 125 6.99 -10.23 -7.91
N LEU A 126 7.54 -10.94 -6.92
CA LEU A 126 7.00 -12.19 -6.39
C LEU A 126 6.32 -11.95 -5.04
N PRO A 127 4.99 -12.06 -4.93
CA PRO A 127 4.26 -11.87 -3.68
C PRO A 127 4.64 -12.83 -2.55
N GLU A 128 5.17 -14.01 -2.90
CA GLU A 128 5.66 -15.00 -1.92
C GLU A 128 6.83 -14.49 -1.08
N CYS A 129 7.71 -13.67 -1.67
CA CYS A 129 8.98 -13.28 -1.04
C CYS A 129 9.32 -11.79 -1.11
N GLY A 130 8.61 -11.03 -1.94
CA GLY A 130 8.74 -9.59 -2.14
C GLY A 130 9.85 -9.14 -3.09
N HIS A 131 10.67 -10.04 -3.64
CA HIS A 131 11.79 -9.64 -4.51
C HIS A 131 11.31 -9.09 -5.85
N VAL A 132 12.01 -8.06 -6.31
CA VAL A 132 11.73 -7.35 -7.57
C VAL A 132 12.79 -7.68 -8.61
N PHE A 133 12.35 -7.98 -9.83
CA PHE A 133 13.21 -8.32 -10.96
C PHE A 133 12.78 -7.57 -12.22
N ALA A 134 13.72 -7.38 -13.14
CA ALA A 134 13.39 -6.98 -14.50
C ALA A 134 12.69 -8.16 -15.21
N GLU A 135 11.63 -7.88 -15.98
CA GLU A 135 10.87 -8.91 -16.71
C GLU A 135 11.76 -9.72 -17.66
N SER A 136 12.79 -9.09 -18.25
CA SER A 136 13.75 -9.81 -19.12
C SER A 136 14.47 -10.94 -18.39
N ALA A 137 14.86 -10.72 -17.12
CA ALA A 137 15.51 -11.75 -16.30
C ALA A 137 14.58 -12.95 -16.10
N PHE A 138 13.30 -12.65 -15.93
CA PHE A 138 12.25 -13.63 -15.66
C PHE A 138 11.88 -14.46 -16.90
N ARG A 139 11.92 -13.84 -18.08
CA ARG A 139 11.64 -14.51 -19.36
C ARG A 139 12.79 -15.39 -19.83
N GLU A 140 14.02 -15.01 -19.53
CA GLU A 140 15.22 -15.75 -19.94
C GLU A 140 15.51 -16.96 -19.03
N ILE A 141 15.14 -16.87 -17.74
CA ILE A 141 15.46 -17.91 -16.75
C ILE A 141 14.18 -18.60 -16.29
N ASP A 142 13.81 -19.68 -16.98
CA ASP A 142 12.62 -20.47 -16.66
C ASP A 142 12.85 -21.34 -15.42
N THR A 143 12.71 -20.75 -14.24
CA THR A 143 12.88 -21.42 -12.95
C THR A 143 11.67 -21.16 -12.06
N ASP A 144 11.26 -22.14 -11.25
CA ASP A 144 10.15 -21.99 -10.31
C ASP A 144 10.61 -21.51 -8.92
N ASN A 145 11.86 -21.05 -8.82
CA ASN A 145 12.50 -20.56 -7.60
C ASN A 145 12.97 -19.11 -7.76
N CYS A 146 12.81 -18.31 -6.71
CA CYS A 146 13.25 -16.92 -6.70
C CYS A 146 14.78 -16.82 -6.86
N LEU A 147 15.25 -16.00 -7.80
CA LEU A 147 16.68 -15.83 -8.09
C LEU A 147 17.48 -15.14 -6.96
N ALA A 148 16.81 -14.49 -6.02
CA ALA A 148 17.46 -13.81 -4.90
C ALA A 148 17.48 -14.62 -3.60
N CYS A 149 16.45 -15.43 -3.32
CA CYS A 149 16.32 -16.15 -2.05
C CYS A 149 15.95 -17.64 -2.16
N GLY A 150 15.81 -18.17 -3.38
CA GLY A 150 15.52 -19.59 -3.63
C GLY A 150 14.11 -20.06 -3.28
N SER A 151 13.23 -19.19 -2.77
CA SER A 151 11.85 -19.55 -2.41
C SER A 151 11.06 -19.96 -3.66
N MET A 152 10.28 -21.04 -3.56
CA MET A 152 9.37 -21.44 -4.64
C MET A 152 8.29 -20.39 -4.85
N TYR A 153 7.87 -20.21 -6.09
CA TYR A 153 6.79 -19.30 -6.43
C TYR A 153 5.98 -19.83 -7.61
N SER A 154 4.74 -19.36 -7.76
CA SER A 154 3.93 -19.65 -8.95
C SER A 154 4.07 -18.54 -9.98
N LYS A 155 4.34 -18.88 -11.25
CA LYS A 155 4.38 -17.92 -12.37
C LYS A 155 3.05 -17.18 -12.55
N ALA A 156 1.93 -17.84 -12.23
CA ALA A 156 0.62 -17.20 -12.22
C ALA A 156 0.45 -16.16 -11.10
N ASN A 157 1.32 -16.20 -10.09
CA ASN A 157 1.41 -15.26 -8.99
C ASN A 157 2.50 -14.20 -9.21
N VAL A 158 2.92 -13.88 -10.43
CA VAL A 158 3.82 -12.73 -10.69
C VAL A 158 2.98 -11.44 -10.87
N VAL A 159 3.40 -10.32 -10.27
CA VAL A 159 2.76 -8.99 -10.48
C VAL A 159 3.71 -8.07 -11.23
N THR A 160 3.20 -7.39 -12.25
CA THR A 160 3.91 -6.32 -12.96
C THR A 160 3.81 -5.00 -12.19
N ILE A 161 4.94 -4.34 -11.93
CA ILE A 161 5.01 -3.03 -11.26
C ILE A 161 4.72 -1.93 -12.27
N ASN A 162 3.89 -0.96 -11.88
CA ASN A 162 3.53 0.22 -12.65
C ASN A 162 3.25 -0.10 -14.13
N PRO A 163 2.29 -1.01 -14.41
CA PRO A 163 2.00 -1.47 -15.76
C PRO A 163 1.62 -0.30 -16.68
N THR A 164 2.29 -0.20 -17.82
CA THR A 164 2.01 0.85 -18.83
C THR A 164 1.05 0.38 -19.91
N THR A 165 0.95 -0.92 -20.14
CA THR A 165 0.05 -1.50 -21.15
C THR A 165 -1.27 -1.94 -20.52
N LYS A 166 -2.38 -1.81 -21.26
CA LYS A 166 -3.70 -2.27 -20.82
C LYS A 166 -3.71 -3.77 -20.51
N ALA A 167 -3.00 -4.57 -21.30
CA ALA A 167 -2.87 -6.01 -21.09
C ALA A 167 -2.22 -6.34 -19.73
N ASP A 168 -1.16 -5.65 -19.34
CA ASP A 168 -0.50 -5.88 -18.04
C ASP A 168 -1.42 -5.48 -16.87
N VAL A 169 -2.20 -4.40 -17.03
CA VAL A 169 -3.20 -3.97 -16.03
C VAL A 169 -4.30 -5.01 -15.87
N GLU A 170 -4.81 -5.54 -16.98
CA GLU A 170 -5.83 -6.58 -16.99
C GLU A 170 -5.31 -7.90 -16.42
N ALA A 171 -4.05 -8.26 -16.70
CA ALA A 171 -3.41 -9.44 -16.12
C ALA A 171 -3.32 -9.33 -14.59
N ASN A 172 -2.87 -8.19 -14.06
CA ASN A 172 -2.82 -7.92 -12.62
C ASN A 172 -4.21 -8.02 -11.97
N LYS A 173 -5.26 -7.51 -12.63
CA LYS A 173 -6.65 -7.60 -12.15
C LYS A 173 -7.19 -9.02 -12.18
N ALA A 174 -7.06 -9.71 -13.31
CA ALA A 174 -7.51 -11.10 -13.47
C ALA A 174 -6.86 -12.03 -12.45
N ARG A 175 -5.57 -11.79 -12.14
CA ARG A 175 -4.86 -12.46 -11.06
C ARG A 175 -5.51 -12.19 -9.69
N MET A 176 -5.84 -10.94 -9.37
CA MET A 176 -6.52 -10.62 -8.11
C MET A 176 -7.90 -11.28 -8.03
N ASP A 177 -8.68 -11.28 -9.11
CA ASP A 177 -10.00 -11.94 -9.17
C ASP A 177 -9.89 -13.44 -8.89
N ARG A 178 -8.85 -14.10 -9.41
CA ARG A 178 -8.54 -15.50 -9.10
C ARG A 178 -8.19 -15.69 -7.62
N LEU A 179 -7.37 -14.82 -7.04
CA LEU A 179 -7.02 -14.93 -5.62
C LEU A 179 -8.26 -14.73 -4.72
N ILE A 180 -9.17 -13.83 -5.10
CA ILE A 180 -10.43 -13.63 -4.38
C ILE A 180 -11.30 -14.88 -4.43
N SER A 181 -11.42 -15.56 -5.58
CA SER A 181 -12.19 -16.80 -5.70
C SER A 181 -11.59 -17.95 -4.89
N GLU A 182 -10.26 -17.95 -4.69
CA GLU A 182 -9.54 -18.86 -3.82
C GLU A 182 -9.57 -18.45 -2.32
N GLY A 183 -10.14 -17.29 -1.98
CA GLY A 183 -10.21 -16.77 -0.62
C GLY A 183 -8.85 -16.28 -0.07
N LEU A 184 -7.97 -15.84 -0.97
CA LEU A 184 -6.65 -15.29 -0.67
C LEU A 184 -6.64 -13.76 -0.90
N ALA A 185 -5.83 -13.07 -0.11
CA ALA A 185 -5.51 -11.66 -0.33
C ALA A 185 -4.35 -11.52 -1.32
N HIS A 186 -4.02 -10.29 -1.68
CA HIS A 186 -2.89 -9.99 -2.57
C HIS A 186 -1.56 -10.58 -2.07
N SER A 187 -1.32 -10.52 -0.76
CA SER A 187 -0.17 -11.16 -0.09
C SER A 187 -0.23 -12.68 0.01
N LEU A 188 -1.19 -13.33 -0.69
CA LEU A 188 -1.42 -14.78 -0.70
C LEU A 188 -1.79 -15.38 0.66
N LYS A 189 -2.09 -14.51 1.64
CA LYS A 189 -2.61 -14.90 2.95
C LYS A 189 -4.12 -15.09 2.88
N SER A 190 -4.65 -16.08 3.59
CA SER A 190 -6.11 -16.29 3.64
C SER A 190 -6.84 -15.06 4.21
N THR A 191 -7.93 -14.69 3.54
CA THR A 191 -8.82 -13.60 3.97
C THR A 191 -9.71 -14.03 5.12
N SER A 192 -10.06 -15.32 5.21
CA SER A 192 -10.87 -15.86 6.30
C SER A 192 -10.02 -16.05 7.58
N ASN A 193 -10.45 -15.45 8.69
CA ASN A 193 -9.99 -15.85 10.02
C ASN A 193 -10.59 -17.22 10.38
N LYS A 194 -10.16 -18.29 9.71
CA LYS A 194 -10.54 -19.65 10.08
C LYS A 194 -9.80 -20.00 11.38
N LYS A 195 -10.40 -19.61 12.50
CA LYS A 195 -10.08 -20.12 13.84
C LYS A 195 -9.99 -21.63 13.70
N LYS A 196 -8.78 -22.19 13.81
CA LYS A 196 -8.45 -23.60 13.63
C LYS A 196 -9.26 -24.43 14.63
N ARG A 197 -10.49 -24.82 14.26
CA ARG A 197 -11.23 -25.89 14.93
C ARG A 197 -10.51 -27.17 14.55
N LYS A 198 -9.83 -27.76 15.52
CA LYS A 198 -9.17 -29.07 15.41
C LYS A 198 -10.29 -30.10 15.20
N ASN A 199 -10.29 -30.76 14.06
CA ASN A 199 -11.15 -31.91 13.79
C ASN A 199 -10.66 -33.11 14.63
N GLY A 200 -11.61 -33.83 15.21
CA GLY A 200 -11.44 -35.15 15.82
C GLY A 200 -12.83 -35.69 16.12
N GLU A 201 -13.32 -36.59 15.26
CA GLU A 201 -14.50 -37.43 15.50
C GLU A 201 -14.29 -38.27 16.78
N ASP A 202 -15.25 -38.33 17.70
CA ASP A 202 -16.31 -39.35 17.70
C ASP A 202 -17.32 -39.15 18.87
N SER A 203 -18.59 -39.38 18.54
CA SER A 203 -19.82 -39.72 19.29
C SER A 203 -20.20 -39.21 20.70
N LYS A 204 -21.46 -38.72 20.72
CA LYS A 204 -22.60 -38.89 21.67
C LYS A 204 -22.99 -37.76 22.64
N GLU A 205 -24.32 -37.58 22.66
CA GLU A 205 -25.14 -36.49 23.16
C GLU A 205 -25.18 -36.34 24.69
N LYS A 206 -25.31 -35.08 25.18
CA LYS A 206 -26.54 -34.58 25.84
C LYS A 206 -26.46 -33.06 26.13
N LYS A 207 -27.62 -32.41 25.99
CA LYS A 207 -27.95 -31.02 26.36
C LYS A 207 -27.54 -30.71 27.82
N ASP A 208 -26.98 -29.53 28.12
CA ASP A 208 -27.70 -28.31 28.53
C ASP A 208 -26.72 -27.24 29.10
N LYS A 209 -27.01 -25.97 28.78
CA LYS A 209 -26.74 -24.73 29.54
C LYS A 209 -25.33 -24.41 30.13
N LYS A 210 -24.82 -23.26 29.61
CA LYS A 210 -24.43 -22.03 30.37
C LYS A 210 -22.94 -21.74 30.60
N LYS A 211 -22.54 -20.59 30.03
CA LYS A 211 -21.59 -19.56 30.52
C LYS A 211 -20.07 -19.84 30.56
N THR A 212 -19.37 -19.02 29.78
CA THR A 212 -18.14 -18.25 30.15
C THR A 212 -17.18 -18.87 31.16
N LYS A 213 -16.03 -19.32 30.66
CA LYS A 213 -14.65 -19.26 31.21
C LYS A 213 -13.80 -20.27 30.41
N SER A 214 -12.49 -20.17 30.26
CA SER A 214 -11.48 -19.32 30.87
C SER A 214 -10.23 -19.44 30.02
N MET A 215 -9.49 -18.33 29.96
CA MET A 215 -8.05 -18.33 29.78
C MET A 215 -7.46 -19.06 30.99
N GLU A 216 -6.79 -20.18 30.80
CA GLU A 216 -5.98 -20.84 31.82
C GLU A 216 -4.55 -20.98 31.30
N ILE A 217 -3.47 -20.77 32.05
CA ILE A 217 -3.12 -20.04 33.27
C ILE A 217 -1.58 -20.17 33.27
N ILE A 218 -0.83 -19.08 33.48
CA ILE A 218 0.60 -19.13 33.83
C ILE A 218 0.65 -19.27 35.36
N ARG A 219 1.18 -20.41 35.87
CA ARG A 219 1.27 -20.71 37.30
C ARG A 219 2.59 -20.21 37.90
N ASN A 220 2.73 -18.91 38.13
CA ASN A 220 3.71 -18.43 39.09
C ASN A 220 3.20 -17.18 39.82
N GLU A 221 3.12 -17.23 41.15
CA GLU A 221 2.53 -16.13 41.96
C GLU A 221 3.34 -14.83 41.86
N GLU A 222 4.65 -14.94 41.65
CA GLU A 222 5.54 -13.78 41.52
C GLU A 222 5.27 -12.98 40.24
N THR A 223 4.97 -13.66 39.13
CA THR A 223 4.70 -12.99 37.85
C THR A 223 3.33 -12.32 37.86
N LEU A 224 2.36 -12.86 38.61
CA LEU A 224 1.07 -12.20 38.85
C LEU A 224 1.24 -10.93 39.70
N ARG A 225 2.04 -10.98 40.76
CA ARG A 225 2.31 -9.80 41.60
C ARG A 225 3.08 -8.70 40.88
N MET A 226 4.00 -9.06 39.99
CA MET A 226 4.72 -8.08 39.18
C MET A 226 3.82 -7.44 38.12
N THR A 227 2.99 -8.24 37.43
CA THR A 227 2.09 -7.72 36.39
C THR A 227 1.01 -6.79 36.97
N THR A 228 0.49 -7.08 38.17
CA THR A 228 -0.45 -6.17 38.85
C THR A 228 0.19 -4.85 39.26
N LYS A 229 1.41 -4.88 39.81
CA LYS A 229 2.15 -3.66 40.20
C LYS A 229 2.49 -2.77 38.99
N VAL A 230 2.87 -3.37 37.87
CA VAL A 230 3.15 -2.62 36.62
C VAL A 230 1.88 -1.99 36.06
N LEU A 231 0.74 -2.68 36.13
CA LEU A 231 -0.54 -2.11 35.69
C LEU A 231 -0.99 -0.94 36.58
N GLU A 232 -0.74 -1.00 37.88
CA GLU A 232 -1.04 0.10 38.81
C GLU A 232 -0.12 1.31 38.59
N SER A 233 1.17 1.10 38.36
CA SER A 233 2.11 2.21 38.11
C SER A 233 1.84 2.93 36.78
N VAL A 234 1.44 2.19 35.74
CA VAL A 234 1.01 2.77 34.46
C VAL A 234 -0.28 3.58 34.63
N LYS A 235 -1.26 3.07 35.39
CA LYS A 235 -2.50 3.81 35.68
C LYS A 235 -2.25 5.09 36.48
N GLN A 236 -1.36 5.05 37.47
CA GLN A 236 -0.94 6.25 38.21
C GLN A 236 -0.19 7.25 37.33
N SER A 237 0.65 6.77 36.39
CA SER A 237 1.36 7.64 35.44
C SER A 237 0.41 8.31 34.43
N ILE A 238 -0.68 7.64 34.06
CA ILE A 238 -1.72 8.19 33.18
C ILE A 238 -2.59 9.21 33.95
N ASN A 239 -2.98 8.92 35.19
CA ASN A 239 -3.77 9.86 36.01
C ASN A 239 -2.96 11.04 36.57
N GLY A 240 -1.64 10.90 36.72
CA GLY A 240 -0.74 11.96 37.17
C GLY A 240 -0.45 13.02 36.11
N ARG A 241 -0.67 12.71 34.83
CA ARG A 241 -0.68 13.69 33.74
C ARG A 241 -2.00 14.44 33.72
N LYS A 242 -2.28 15.21 34.79
CA LYS A 242 -3.27 16.30 34.70
C LYS A 242 -2.83 17.19 33.55
N ARG A 243 -3.74 17.43 32.59
CA ARG A 243 -3.57 18.39 31.50
C ARG A 243 -3.05 19.69 32.12
N SER A 244 -1.92 20.20 31.62
CA SER A 244 -1.41 21.52 32.04
C SER A 244 -2.50 22.57 31.81
N GLU A 245 -2.62 23.52 32.74
CA GLU A 245 -3.62 24.60 32.70
C GLU A 245 -3.59 25.37 31.36
N ALA A 246 -2.45 25.41 30.69
CA ALA A 246 -2.27 25.98 29.36
C ALA A 246 -3.13 25.32 28.25
N VAL A 247 -3.58 24.07 28.42
CA VAL A 247 -4.43 23.37 27.44
C VAL A 247 -5.93 23.60 27.70
N GLN A 248 -6.31 23.98 28.92
CA GLN A 248 -7.71 24.27 29.27
C GLN A 248 -8.16 25.66 28.77
N ASP A 249 -7.27 26.65 28.76
CA ASP A 249 -7.59 28.02 28.30
C ASP A 249 -7.82 28.15 26.78
N LEU A 250 -7.35 27.18 25.98
CA LEU A 250 -7.55 27.18 24.53
C LEU A 250 -8.97 26.79 24.11
N TYR A 251 -9.75 26.14 24.98
CA TYR A 251 -11.08 25.61 24.65
C TYR A 251 -12.25 26.39 25.27
N LEU A 252 -11.98 27.43 26.05
CA LEU A 252 -13.02 28.28 26.69
C LEU A 252 -13.16 29.67 26.05
N LYS A 253 -12.45 29.97 24.96
CA LYS A 253 -12.58 31.22 24.19
C LYS A 253 -13.11 31.00 22.76
N ALA A 254 -14.23 30.28 22.65
CA ALA A 254 -15.08 30.30 21.47
C ALA A 254 -16.51 30.69 21.90
#